data_AF-A0A395JR74-F1
#
_entry.id   AF-A0A395JR74-F1
#
_cell.length_a   1.000
_cell.length_b   1.000
_cell.length_c   1.000
_cell.angle_alpha   90.00
_cell.angle_beta   90.00
_cell.angle_gamma   90.00
#
_symmetry.space_group_name_H-M   'P 1'
#
loop_
_entity.id
_entity.type
_entity.pdbx_description
1 polymer ?
#
loop_
_entity_poly.entity_id
_entity_poly.type
_entity_poly.pdbx_seq_one_letter_code
_entity_poly.pdbx_strand_id
1 'polypeptide(L)'
;MYTLTVKNNYVYDIGASNGVTIKTGTQHVFNNKGSIYFTLPGSGEINFIDLGNKKIEGYPIPTETWGVLVRIHTTEAYYRYEGDGELTAIIDQYGSLQLTTSNGTMILISLEELTLN
;
A
#
# COMPACT_ATOMS: atom_id res chain seq x y z
N MET A 1 9.83 7.68 5.90
CA MET A 1 9.34 6.36 6.37
C MET A 1 7.91 6.52 6.86
N TYR A 2 7.11 5.45 6.90
CA TYR A 2 5.70 5.52 7.31
C TYR A 2 5.34 4.34 8.22
N THR A 3 4.27 4.50 8.98
CA THR A 3 3.64 3.43 9.75
C THR A 3 2.51 2.82 8.93
N LEU A 4 2.53 1.50 8.76
CA LEU A 4 1.51 0.73 8.05
C LEU A 4 0.78 -0.20 9.01
N THR A 5 -0.50 0.05 9.25
CA THR A 5 -1.38 -0.89 9.95
C THR A 5 -2.07 -1.76 8.92
N VAL A 6 -1.94 -3.09 9.02
CA VAL A 6 -2.63 -4.03 8.15
C VAL A 6 -3.61 -4.85 8.97
N LYS A 7 -4.89 -4.80 8.60
CA LYS A 7 -5.96 -5.61 9.17
C LYS A 7 -6.32 -6.71 8.18
N ASN A 8 -6.17 -7.97 8.61
CA ASN A 8 -6.46 -9.12 7.78
C ASN A 8 -7.82 -9.73 8.15
N ASN A 9 -8.87 -9.40 7.40
CA ASN A 9 -10.16 -10.10 7.47
C ASN A 9 -10.31 -11.15 6.35
N TYR A 10 -9.24 -11.41 5.59
CA TYR A 10 -9.23 -12.37 4.50
C TYR A 10 -9.40 -13.80 5.00
N VAL A 11 -9.90 -14.68 4.14
CA VAL A 11 -10.12 -16.10 4.46
C VAL A 11 -8.83 -16.87 4.73
N TYR A 12 -7.67 -16.33 4.33
CA TYR A 12 -6.35 -16.94 4.55
C TYR A 12 -5.40 -16.02 5.31
N ASP A 13 -4.36 -16.63 5.89
CA ASP A 13 -3.21 -15.89 6.39
C ASP A 13 -2.50 -15.15 5.24
N ILE A 14 -2.00 -13.95 5.54
CA ILE A 14 -1.31 -13.10 4.58
C ILE A 14 0.18 -13.07 4.91
N GLY A 15 1.01 -13.37 3.91
CA GLY A 15 2.47 -13.27 4.04
C GLY A 15 2.96 -11.89 3.67
N ALA A 16 3.86 -11.32 4.47
CA ALA A 16 4.59 -10.09 4.13
C ALA A 16 6.00 -10.44 3.64
N SER A 17 6.55 -9.62 2.74
CA SER A 17 7.87 -9.84 2.14
C SER A 17 9.04 -9.88 3.12
N ASN A 18 8.84 -9.40 4.36
CA ASN A 18 9.81 -9.45 5.44
C ASN A 18 9.67 -10.71 6.35
N GLY A 19 8.89 -11.71 5.92
CA GLY A 19 8.69 -12.97 6.64
C GLY A 19 7.61 -12.93 7.72
N VAL A 20 6.98 -11.78 7.98
CA VAL A 20 5.83 -11.69 8.90
C VAL A 20 4.62 -12.36 8.27
N THR A 21 3.90 -13.17 9.04
CA THR A 21 2.59 -13.70 8.67
C THR A 21 1.50 -13.00 9.50
N ILE A 22 0.53 -12.40 8.83
CA ILE A 22 -0.62 -11.75 9.46
C ILE A 22 -1.78 -12.75 9.45
N LYS A 23 -2.11 -13.26 10.64
CA LYS A 23 -3.15 -14.29 10.80
C LYS A 23 -4.53 -13.75 10.43
N THR A 24 -5.39 -14.59 9.86
CA THR A 24 -6.79 -14.23 9.61
C THR A 24 -7.49 -13.75 10.90
N GLY A 25 -8.28 -12.69 10.80
CA GLY A 25 -8.97 -12.03 11.92
C GLY A 25 -8.06 -11.18 12.80
N THR A 26 -6.79 -10.97 12.44
CA THR A 26 -5.84 -10.18 13.24
C THR A 26 -5.35 -8.94 12.51
N GLN A 27 -4.62 -8.09 13.23
CA GLN A 27 -3.92 -6.94 12.66
C GLN A 27 -2.44 -6.95 13.03
N HIS A 28 -1.61 -6.33 12.19
CA HIS A 28 -0.21 -6.10 12.45
C HIS A 28 0.17 -4.65 12.13
N VAL A 29 1.05 -4.06 12.94
CA VAL A 29 1.55 -2.70 12.73
C VAL A 29 3.02 -2.77 12.34
N PHE A 30 3.34 -2.30 11.14
CA PHE A 30 4.70 -2.17 10.66
C PHE A 30 5.16 -0.72 10.84
N ASN A 31 6.10 -0.50 11.76
CA ASN A 31 6.68 0.83 12.00
C ASN A 31 7.88 1.09 11.07
N ASN A 32 8.10 2.36 10.71
CA ASN A 32 9.25 2.82 9.94
C ASN A 32 9.50 2.02 8.65
N LYS A 33 8.45 1.86 7.83
CA LYS A 33 8.54 1.13 6.58
C LYS A 33 9.06 1.99 5.42
N GLY A 34 9.83 1.31 4.55
CA GLY A 34 9.97 1.63 3.14
C GLY A 34 9.07 0.68 2.33
N SER A 35 9.59 0.09 1.25
CA SER A 35 8.80 -0.85 0.43
C SER A 35 8.47 -2.16 1.16
N ILE A 36 7.26 -2.66 0.97
CA ILE A 36 6.80 -3.97 1.46
C ILE A 36 5.71 -4.49 0.52
N TYR A 37 5.63 -5.80 0.32
CA TYR A 37 4.50 -6.41 -0.39
C TYR A 37 3.86 -7.50 0.45
N PHE A 38 2.59 -7.76 0.17
CA PHE A 38 1.81 -8.80 0.82
C PHE A 38 1.31 -9.81 -0.21
N THR A 39 1.52 -11.09 0.06
CA THR A 39 1.00 -12.19 -0.75
C THR A 39 -0.32 -12.65 -0.16
N LEU A 40 -1.39 -12.51 -0.96
CA LEU A 40 -2.74 -12.98 -0.66
C LEU A 40 -2.95 -14.30 -1.39
N PRO A 41 -3.06 -15.44 -0.69
CA PRO A 41 -3.21 -16.75 -1.32
C PRO A 41 -4.40 -16.78 -2.29
N GLY A 42 -4.13 -17.11 -3.56
CA GLY A 42 -5.15 -17.19 -4.61
C GLY A 42 -5.57 -15.84 -5.23
N SER A 43 -5.23 -14.71 -4.63
CA SER A 43 -5.55 -13.37 -5.18
C SER A 43 -4.35 -12.74 -5.89
N GLY A 44 -3.13 -12.92 -5.38
CA GLY A 44 -1.92 -12.27 -5.91
C GLY A 44 -1.23 -11.41 -4.86
N GLU A 45 -0.64 -10.29 -5.26
CA GLU A 45 0.17 -9.45 -4.37
C GLU A 45 -0.34 -8.00 -4.29
N ILE A 46 -0.22 -7.42 -3.09
CA ILE A 46 -0.40 -5.99 -2.85
C ILE A 46 0.97 -5.39 -2.61
N ASN A 47 1.37 -4.42 -3.43
CA ASN A 47 2.69 -3.80 -3.38
C ASN A 47 2.59 -2.39 -2.79
N PHE A 48 3.38 -2.10 -1.76
CA PHE A 48 3.61 -0.77 -1.23
C PHE A 48 5.03 -0.37 -1.58
N ILE A 49 5.19 0.51 -2.56
CA ILE A 49 6.48 0.91 -3.12
C ILE A 49 6.82 2.29 -2.57
N ASP A 50 7.90 2.37 -1.78
CA ASP A 50 8.42 3.65 -1.29
C ASP A 50 8.99 4.46 -2.46
N LEU A 51 8.44 5.65 -2.68
CA LEU A 51 8.87 6.58 -3.71
C LEU A 51 9.90 7.59 -3.19
N GLY A 52 10.13 7.65 -1.88
CA GLY A 52 10.85 8.75 -1.25
C GLY A 52 10.28 10.09 -1.71
N ASN A 53 11.15 10.99 -2.17
CA ASN A 53 10.76 12.30 -2.69
C ASN A 53 10.40 12.32 -4.18
N LYS A 54 10.53 11.19 -4.91
CA LYS A 54 10.29 11.14 -6.35
C LYS A 54 8.80 11.20 -6.64
N LYS A 55 8.34 12.21 -7.38
CA LYS A 55 6.94 12.34 -7.86
C LYS A 55 6.68 11.43 -9.08
N ILE A 56 5.45 10.95 -9.18
CA ILE A 56 4.99 10.20 -10.37
C ILE A 56 4.65 11.22 -11.45
N GLU A 57 5.22 11.05 -12.65
CA GLU A 57 4.92 11.89 -13.80
C GLU A 57 3.43 11.83 -14.15
N GLY A 58 2.83 12.95 -14.53
CA GLY A 58 1.39 13.06 -14.74
C GLY A 58 0.54 13.20 -13.47
N TYR A 59 1.12 13.01 -12.28
CA TYR A 59 0.42 13.10 -10.99
C TYR A 59 1.11 14.09 -10.03
N PRO A 60 0.97 15.42 -10.27
CA PRO A 60 1.61 16.46 -9.45
C PRO A 60 0.96 16.62 -8.07
N ILE A 61 -0.27 16.13 -7.90
CA ILE A 61 -1.03 16.12 -6.64
C ILE A 61 -1.11 14.66 -6.17
N PRO A 62 -0.98 14.37 -4.86
CA PRO A 62 -0.76 15.33 -3.78
C PRO A 62 0.67 15.89 -3.70
N THR A 63 0.83 17.06 -3.07
CA THR A 63 2.06 17.88 -3.14
C THR A 63 3.12 17.53 -2.11
N GLU A 64 2.78 16.79 -1.05
CA GLU A 64 3.67 16.42 0.05
C GLU A 64 4.91 15.65 -0.41
N THR A 65 6.04 15.84 0.26
CA THR A 65 7.37 15.42 -0.19
C THR A 65 7.47 13.90 -0.32
N TRP A 66 7.14 13.16 0.73
CA TRP A 66 7.34 11.71 0.79
C TRP A 66 6.14 10.95 0.24
N GLY A 67 6.35 9.77 -0.34
CA GLY A 67 5.26 9.04 -0.96
C GLY A 67 5.41 7.54 -1.06
N VAL A 68 4.27 6.89 -1.20
CA VAL A 68 4.13 5.46 -1.43
C VAL A 68 3.19 5.26 -2.61
N LEU A 69 3.62 4.45 -3.58
CA LEU A 69 2.74 3.91 -4.61
C LEU A 69 2.21 2.57 -4.11
N VAL A 70 0.90 2.49 -3.92
CA VAL A 70 0.23 1.23 -3.59
C VAL A 70 -0.34 0.64 -4.88
N ARG A 71 -0.01 -0.60 -5.20
CA ARG A 71 -0.52 -1.30 -6.39
C ARG A 71 -1.17 -2.61 -5.99
N ILE A 72 -2.36 -2.85 -6.52
CA ILE A 72 -3.08 -4.11 -6.42
C ILE A 72 -3.73 -4.39 -7.76
N HIS A 73 -3.28 -5.47 -8.42
CA HIS A 73 -3.70 -5.80 -9.79
C HIS A 73 -3.54 -4.57 -10.71
N THR A 74 -4.62 -4.17 -11.37
CA THR A 74 -4.68 -3.03 -12.31
C THR A 74 -5.13 -1.73 -11.65
N THR A 75 -5.04 -1.61 -10.33
CA THR A 75 -5.47 -0.43 -9.57
C THR A 75 -4.32 0.11 -8.74
N GLU A 76 -4.13 1.42 -8.79
CA GLU A 76 -3.12 2.13 -8.03
C GLU A 76 -3.70 3.21 -7.11
N ALA A 77 -3.11 3.33 -5.93
CA ALA A 77 -3.27 4.49 -5.07
C ALA A 77 -1.93 5.20 -4.91
N TYR A 78 -1.99 6.52 -4.95
CA TYR A 78 -0.86 7.40 -4.76
C TYR A 78 -1.01 8.13 -3.44
N TYR A 79 -0.20 7.72 -2.47
CA TYR A 79 -0.20 8.26 -1.12
C TYR A 79 1.01 9.16 -0.90
N ARG A 80 0.79 10.33 -0.31
CA ARG A 80 1.79 11.37 -0.06
C ARG A 80 1.60 11.96 1.32
N TYR A 81 2.71 12.28 1.99
CA TYR A 81 2.70 12.74 3.37
C TYR A 81 3.94 13.58 3.72
N GLU A 82 3.85 14.31 4.83
CA GLU A 82 4.97 14.99 5.48
C GLU A 82 5.28 14.39 6.84
N GLY A 83 6.54 14.44 7.26
CA GLY A 83 6.99 13.83 8.52
C GLY A 83 6.76 12.32 8.54
N ASP A 84 6.02 11.84 9.56
CA ASP A 84 5.71 10.42 9.76
C ASP A 84 4.35 10.07 9.14
N GLY A 85 4.36 9.46 7.96
CA GLY A 85 3.13 9.05 7.28
C GLY A 85 2.41 7.93 8.03
N GLU A 86 1.07 7.93 7.97
CA GLU A 86 0.24 6.88 8.56
C GLU A 86 -0.72 6.30 7.52
N LEU A 87 -0.63 5.00 7.29
CA LEU A 87 -1.49 4.29 6.34
C LEU A 87 -2.11 3.07 7.02
N THR A 88 -3.42 2.88 6.82
CA THR A 88 -4.14 1.68 7.25
C THR A 88 -4.68 0.94 6.03
N ALA A 89 -4.28 -0.32 5.90
CA ALA A 89 -4.76 -1.27 4.90
C ALA A 89 -5.71 -2.26 5.55
N ILE A 90 -6.96 -2.27 5.11
CA ILE A 90 -7.97 -3.25 5.52
C ILE A 90 -8.19 -4.18 4.33
N ILE A 91 -7.87 -5.45 4.53
CA ILE A 91 -8.10 -6.50 3.54
C ILE A 91 -9.35 -7.24 3.96
N ASP A 92 -10.39 -7.20 3.14
CA ASP A 92 -11.68 -7.82 3.45
C ASP A 92 -11.67 -9.34 3.25
N GLN A 93 -12.81 -9.98 3.53
CA GLN A 93 -12.97 -11.44 3.39
C GLN A 93 -12.80 -11.97 1.96
N TYR A 94 -12.85 -11.11 0.95
CA TYR A 94 -12.69 -11.45 -0.46
C TYR A 94 -11.31 -11.08 -1.02
N GLY A 95 -10.46 -10.42 -0.22
CA GLY A 95 -9.14 -9.97 -0.64
C GLY A 95 -9.13 -8.54 -1.19
N SER A 96 -10.26 -7.81 -1.11
CA SER A 96 -10.32 -6.41 -1.53
C SER A 96 -9.57 -5.54 -0.54
N LEU A 97 -8.83 -4.55 -1.05
CA LEU A 97 -8.07 -3.60 -0.26
C LEU A 97 -8.83 -2.28 -0.10
N GLN A 98 -9.04 -1.87 1.15
CA GLN A 98 -9.42 -0.50 1.50
C GLN A 98 -8.24 0.19 2.20
N LEU A 99 -7.89 1.38 1.73
CA LEU A 99 -6.85 2.21 2.33
C LEU A 99 -7.46 3.44 3.01
N THR A 100 -6.95 3.79 4.18
CA THR A 100 -7.23 5.06 4.86
C THR A 100 -5.96 5.64 5.45
N THR A 101 -5.94 6.96 5.65
CA THR A 101 -4.81 7.68 6.25
C THR A 101 -5.31 8.72 7.24
N SER A 102 -4.56 8.91 8.32
CA SER A 102 -4.74 9.97 9.32
C SER A 102 -3.70 11.09 9.20
N ASN A 103 -2.61 10.86 8.45
CA ASN A 103 -1.59 11.86 8.16
C ASN A 103 -1.08 11.73 6.73
N GLY A 104 -1.55 12.61 5.86
CA GLY A 104 -1.21 12.65 4.44
C GLY A 104 -2.46 12.63 3.55
N THR A 105 -2.22 12.66 2.25
CA THR A 105 -3.26 12.68 1.23
C THR A 105 -3.08 11.49 0.31
N MET A 106 -4.19 10.88 -0.11
CA MET A 106 -4.19 9.74 -1.01
C MET A 106 -5.23 9.92 -2.10
N ILE A 107 -4.83 9.62 -3.34
CA ILE A 107 -5.73 9.62 -4.49
C ILE A 107 -5.59 8.31 -5.26
N LEU A 108 -6.62 7.94 -6.00
CA LEU A 108 -6.49 6.90 -7.03
C LEU A 108 -5.76 7.48 -8.24
N ILE A 109 -4.88 6.68 -8.82
CA ILE A 109 -4.19 7.00 -10.08
C ILE A 109 -4.29 5.80 -11.04
N SER A 110 -3.89 6.00 -12.28
CA SER A 110 -3.80 4.94 -13.29
C SER A 110 -2.46 5.03 -14.02
N LEU A 111 -1.72 3.92 -14.02
CA LEU A 111 -0.45 3.81 -14.72
C LEU A 111 -0.58 2.76 -15.83
N GLU A 112 0.04 3.03 -16.99
CA GLU A 112 0.15 2.02 -18.04
C GLU A 112 1.02 0.86 -17.53
N GLU A 113 0.50 -0.36 -17.61
CA GLU A 113 1.27 -1.57 -17.23
C GLU A 113 2.25 -2.00 -18.32
N LEU A 114 1.94 -1.71 -19.59
CA LEU A 114 2.75 -2.07 -20.74
C LEU A 114 2.62 -1.00 -21.83
N THR A 115 3.74 -0.42 -22.22
CA THR A 115 3.85 0.50 -23.36
C THR A 115 4.80 -0.12 -24.39
N LEU A 116 4.45 -0.06 -25.67
CA LEU A 116 5.30 -0.48 -26.79
C LEU A 116 5.75 0.76 -27.56
N ASN A 117 7.02 0.79 -27.96
CA ASN A 117 7.60 1.86 -28.78
C ASN A 117 8.04 1.34 -30.14
#